data_AF-A0A0B7NCB7-F1
#
_entry.id   AF-A0A0B7NCB7-F1
#
_cell.length_a   1.000
_cell.length_b   1.000
_cell.length_c   1.000
_cell.angle_alpha   90.00
_cell.angle_beta   90.00
_cell.angle_gamma   90.00
#
_symmetry.space_group_name_H-M   'P 1'
#
loop_
_entity.id
_entity.type
_entity.pdbx_description
1 polymer ?
#
loop_
_entity_poly.entity_id
_entity_poly.type
_entity_poly.pdbx_seq_one_letter_code
_entity_poly.pdbx_strand_id
1 'polypeptide(L)'
;MKVLDVFQHNTDHHFLHWKDTSDPSLRSWKLAPKKLFNGLASGDLLLQPFFQPLCLPSPAPDNGRVDSAIDFTPLATSLTFPTGTHIFSAIPTKTFRQACATALVPSHLRAINGHAWKSFWSLALTMVQRNVLYRFISNSIPHKSLLHRVFTDLHPSPLCTICSISTETSVHFLFHCPPKATVWRAIIFEFLWPTVSIQDIITAITSLDFHNIKYCQRSEVSAPIIVILTLANIWRAHFRTVFDATPFEAQTIIANIRADVIRRINEDQVHSTI
;
A
#
# COMPACT_ATOMS: atom_id res chain seq x y z
N MET A 1 9.70 19.63 -14.74
CA MET A 1 8.29 19.21 -14.57
C MET A 1 7.82 19.76 -13.23
N LYS A 2 6.73 20.54 -13.22
CA LYS A 2 6.18 21.16 -12.00
C LYS A 2 4.90 20.45 -11.61
N VAL A 3 4.58 20.42 -10.31
CA VAL A 3 3.35 19.81 -9.77
C VAL A 3 2.09 20.40 -10.45
N LEU A 4 2.13 21.69 -10.79
CA LEU A 4 1.10 22.43 -11.52
C LEU A 4 0.81 21.90 -12.94
N ASP A 5 1.70 21.10 -13.52
CA ASP A 5 1.51 20.54 -14.87
C ASP A 5 0.47 19.42 -14.87
N VAL A 6 0.33 18.70 -13.75
CA VAL A 6 -0.51 17.48 -13.61
C VAL A 6 -1.66 17.69 -12.62
N PHE A 7 -1.44 18.54 -11.62
CA PHE A 7 -2.38 18.79 -10.54
C PHE A 7 -2.88 20.23 -10.57
N GLN A 8 -4.17 20.40 -10.28
CA GLN A 8 -4.78 21.69 -10.02
C GLN A 8 -4.98 21.85 -8.52
N HIS A 9 -4.60 23.02 -8.01
CA HIS A 9 -4.81 23.38 -6.61
C HIS A 9 -6.22 23.92 -6.45
N ASN A 10 -6.99 23.31 -5.55
CA ASN A 10 -8.26 23.87 -5.10
C ASN A 10 -7.96 24.88 -3.98
N THR A 11 -8.15 26.16 -4.26
CA THR A 11 -7.84 27.26 -3.35
C THR A 11 -8.73 27.29 -2.11
N ASP A 12 -9.94 26.78 -2.20
CA ASP A 12 -10.93 26.88 -1.12
C ASP A 12 -10.72 25.79 -0.05
N HIS A 13 -10.11 24.68 -0.44
CA HIS A 13 -9.93 23.51 0.42
C HIS A 13 -8.46 23.08 0.59
N HIS A 14 -7.52 23.85 0.06
CA HIS A 14 -6.07 23.65 0.22
C HIS A 14 -5.58 22.24 -0.16
N PHE A 15 -6.14 21.61 -1.20
CA PHE A 15 -5.67 20.31 -1.70
C PHE A 15 -5.46 20.30 -3.22
N LEU A 16 -4.60 19.38 -3.66
CA LEU A 16 -4.27 19.15 -5.07
C LEU A 16 -5.11 18.01 -5.63
N HIS A 17 -5.76 18.21 -6.77
CA HIS A 17 -6.47 17.17 -7.50
C HIS A 17 -5.94 17.05 -8.93
N TRP A 18 -6.15 15.89 -9.56
CA TRP A 18 -5.73 15.65 -10.93
C TRP A 18 -6.50 16.56 -11.90
N LYS A 19 -5.81 17.12 -12.90
CA LYS A 19 -6.47 17.82 -14.01
C LYS A 19 -7.30 16.85 -14.83
N ASP A 20 -8.38 17.36 -15.44
CA ASP A 20 -9.26 16.59 -16.31
C ASP A 20 -8.47 15.97 -17.47
N THR A 21 -8.68 14.69 -17.76
CA THR A 21 -8.00 13.96 -18.85
C THR A 21 -8.19 14.54 -20.25
N SER A 22 -9.22 15.37 -20.45
CA SER A 22 -9.48 16.12 -21.68
C SER A 22 -8.73 17.46 -21.75
N ASP A 23 -8.05 17.86 -20.67
CA ASP A 23 -7.30 19.11 -20.60
C ASP A 23 -6.16 19.13 -21.64
N PRO A 24 -6.15 20.10 -22.57
CA PRO A 24 -5.14 20.18 -23.63
C PRO A 24 -3.71 20.37 -23.10
N SER A 25 -3.52 20.85 -21.87
CA SER A 25 -2.21 20.94 -21.21
C SER A 25 -1.60 19.56 -20.90
N LEU A 26 -2.43 18.52 -20.76
CA LEU A 26 -2.00 17.13 -20.57
C LEU A 26 -1.54 16.44 -21.88
N ARG A 27 -1.65 17.08 -23.05
CA ARG A 27 -1.08 16.52 -24.31
C ARG A 27 0.45 16.36 -24.23
N SER A 28 1.10 17.25 -23.48
CA SER A 28 2.54 17.15 -23.14
C SER A 28 2.87 15.89 -22.32
N TRP A 29 1.88 15.34 -21.62
CA TRP A 29 2.01 14.20 -20.71
C TRP A 29 2.15 12.85 -21.43
N LYS A 30 1.60 12.70 -22.65
CA LYS A 30 1.87 11.52 -23.50
C LYS A 30 3.36 11.39 -23.88
N LEU A 31 4.10 12.50 -23.83
CA LEU A 31 5.55 12.57 -24.05
C LEU A 31 6.35 12.63 -22.75
N ALA A 32 5.69 12.75 -21.59
CA ALA A 32 6.34 12.92 -20.28
C ALA A 32 7.23 11.75 -19.87
N PRO A 33 6.89 10.47 -20.11
CA PRO A 33 7.81 9.37 -19.82
C PRO A 33 9.10 9.51 -20.62
N LYS A 34 9.02 9.76 -21.94
CA LYS A 34 10.20 9.95 -22.79
C LYS A 34 11.03 11.17 -22.39
N LYS A 35 10.39 12.29 -22.05
CA LYS A 35 11.10 13.50 -21.59
C LYS A 35 11.73 13.31 -20.21
N LEU A 36 11.09 12.55 -19.31
CA LEU A 36 11.66 12.20 -18.01
C LEU A 36 12.90 11.33 -18.19
N PHE A 37 12.81 10.27 -19.00
CA PHE A 37 13.95 9.38 -19.27
C PHE A 37 15.09 10.11 -19.99
N ASN A 38 14.79 10.94 -20.99
CA ASN A 38 15.80 11.73 -21.69
C ASN A 38 16.41 12.82 -20.79
N GLY A 39 15.62 13.44 -19.91
CA GLY A 39 16.09 14.45 -18.96
C GLY A 39 16.93 13.85 -17.82
N LEU A 40 16.62 12.62 -17.39
CA LEU A 40 17.48 11.87 -16.45
C LEU A 40 18.79 11.44 -17.13
N ALA A 41 18.72 10.98 -18.39
CA ALA A 41 19.90 10.55 -19.16
C ALA A 41 20.83 11.70 -19.57
N SER A 42 20.29 12.92 -19.73
CA SER A 42 21.07 14.13 -20.07
C SER A 42 21.55 14.93 -18.85
N GLY A 43 21.09 14.58 -17.64
CA GLY A 43 21.43 15.30 -16.41
C GLY A 43 20.57 16.54 -16.13
N ASP A 44 19.63 16.88 -17.01
CA ASP A 44 18.72 18.03 -16.88
C ASP A 44 17.65 17.85 -15.77
N LEU A 45 17.43 16.61 -15.33
CA LEU A 45 16.51 16.27 -14.24
C LEU A 45 17.27 15.56 -13.12
N LEU A 46 17.23 16.14 -11.92
CA LEU A 46 17.79 15.55 -10.71
C LEU A 46 16.68 14.89 -9.89
N LEU A 47 16.88 13.64 -9.48
CA LEU A 47 15.98 12.96 -8.57
C LEU A 47 16.16 13.48 -7.14
N GLN A 48 15.08 13.47 -6.37
CA GLN A 48 15.11 13.85 -4.97
C GLN A 48 15.97 12.87 -4.15
N PRO A 49 16.67 13.34 -3.10
CA PRO A 49 17.53 12.49 -2.25
C PRO A 49 16.82 11.28 -1.64
N PHE A 50 15.50 11.33 -1.49
CA PHE A 50 14.67 10.20 -1.06
C PHE A 50 14.88 8.93 -1.90
N PHE A 51 15.19 9.04 -3.20
CA PHE A 51 15.42 7.88 -4.07
C PHE A 51 16.87 7.35 -4.02
N GLN A 52 17.79 8.11 -3.41
CA GLN A 52 19.21 7.77 -3.32
C GLN A 52 19.48 6.37 -2.73
N PRO A 53 18.78 5.89 -1.67
CA PRO A 53 19.01 4.56 -1.11
C PRO A 53 18.62 3.41 -2.03
N LEU A 54 17.72 3.66 -3.00
CA LEU A 54 17.31 2.68 -4.01
C LEU A 54 18.28 2.62 -5.19
N CYS A 55 19.22 3.57 -5.24
CA CYS A 55 20.13 3.79 -6.33
C CYS A 55 21.60 3.51 -5.97
N LEU A 56 21.89 3.30 -4.69
CA LEU A 56 23.22 2.95 -4.22
C LEU A 56 23.26 1.45 -3.87
N PRO A 57 24.29 0.70 -4.30
CA PRO A 57 24.58 -0.60 -3.71
C PRO A 57 24.84 -0.41 -2.20
N SER A 58 24.39 -1.36 -1.38
CA SER A 58 24.66 -1.38 0.07
C SER A 58 26.14 -1.11 0.36
N PRO A 59 26.50 -0.34 1.42
CA PRO A 59 27.80 0.27 1.54
C PRO A 59 28.90 -0.76 1.81
N ALA A 60 29.85 -0.89 0.89
CA ALA A 60 31.22 -1.26 1.23
C ALA A 60 31.99 0.03 1.62
N PRO A 61 32.96 -0.07 2.53
CA PRO A 61 33.53 1.09 3.21
C PRO A 61 34.28 2.00 2.23
N ASP A 62 34.11 3.30 2.49
CA ASP A 62 34.82 4.46 1.94
C ASP A 62 35.92 4.18 0.93
N ASN A 63 35.74 4.72 -0.29
CA ASN A 63 36.78 5.49 -0.96
C ASN A 63 36.16 6.29 -2.13
N GLY A 64 36.22 7.61 -2.03
CA GLY A 64 36.21 8.52 -3.17
C GLY A 64 34.90 8.64 -3.94
N ARG A 65 34.16 9.73 -3.70
CA ARG A 65 33.09 10.21 -4.59
C ARG A 65 33.56 10.22 -6.05
N VAL A 66 32.95 9.36 -6.85
CA VAL A 66 32.84 9.53 -8.30
C VAL A 66 31.35 9.55 -8.61
N ASP A 67 30.89 10.61 -9.28
CA ASP A 67 29.55 10.69 -9.88
C ASP A 67 29.43 9.63 -10.99
N SER A 68 29.28 8.38 -10.60
CA SER A 68 28.89 7.31 -11.51
C SER A 68 27.37 7.32 -11.63
N ALA A 69 26.88 7.69 -12.82
CA ALA A 69 25.48 7.54 -13.19
C ALA A 69 24.97 6.15 -12.75
N ILE A 70 23.87 6.14 -12.02
CA ILE A 70 23.27 4.93 -11.46
C ILE A 70 22.83 4.02 -12.61
N ASP A 71 23.47 2.87 -12.76
CA ASP A 71 23.11 1.86 -13.74
C ASP A 71 22.02 0.93 -13.18
N PHE A 72 20.84 0.95 -13.80
CA PHE A 72 19.71 0.07 -13.44
C PHE A 72 19.73 -1.28 -14.17
N THR A 73 20.72 -1.51 -15.05
CA THR A 73 20.88 -2.77 -15.78
C THR A 73 20.95 -3.98 -14.83
N PRO A 74 21.65 -3.94 -13.68
CA PRO A 74 21.69 -5.07 -12.74
C PRO A 74 20.30 -5.44 -12.21
N LEU A 75 19.51 -4.44 -11.78
CA LEU A 75 18.12 -4.66 -11.35
C LEU A 75 17.28 -5.24 -12.50
N ALA A 76 17.40 -4.67 -13.70
CA ALA A 76 16.67 -5.14 -14.86
C ALA A 76 17.02 -6.60 -15.22
N THR A 77 18.28 -6.98 -15.10
CA THR A 77 18.74 -8.36 -15.34
C THR A 77 18.32 -9.35 -14.26
N SER A 78 18.22 -8.90 -13.00
CA SER A 78 17.76 -9.73 -11.87
C SER A 78 16.26 -10.06 -11.91
N LEU A 79 15.50 -9.27 -12.67
CA LEU A 79 14.08 -9.44 -12.88
C LEU A 79 13.82 -10.47 -13.99
N THR A 80 13.91 -11.75 -13.65
CA THR A 80 13.59 -12.88 -14.54
C THR A 80 12.27 -13.54 -14.13
N PHE A 81 11.43 -13.90 -15.10
CA PHE A 81 10.34 -14.84 -14.85
C PHE A 81 10.90 -16.22 -14.50
N PRO A 82 10.16 -17.08 -13.77
CA PRO A 82 10.57 -18.47 -13.48
C PRO A 82 10.89 -19.31 -14.73
N THR A 83 10.42 -18.87 -15.89
CA THR A 83 10.69 -19.48 -17.20
C THR A 83 12.03 -19.04 -17.82
N GLY A 84 12.85 -18.27 -17.12
CA GLY A 84 14.16 -17.78 -17.61
C GLY A 84 14.06 -16.63 -18.62
N THR A 85 12.86 -16.07 -18.83
CA THR A 85 12.67 -14.89 -19.69
C THR A 85 12.90 -13.62 -18.89
N HIS A 86 13.75 -12.72 -19.40
CA HIS A 86 13.94 -11.40 -18.82
C HIS A 86 12.63 -10.60 -18.87
N ILE A 87 12.25 -9.96 -17.76
CA ILE A 87 11.05 -9.11 -17.66
C ILE A 87 11.05 -8.00 -18.73
N PHE A 88 12.24 -7.60 -19.19
CA PHE A 88 12.46 -6.58 -20.20
C PHE A 88 12.69 -7.10 -21.62
N SER A 89 12.60 -8.42 -21.86
CA SER A 89 12.34 -8.88 -23.23
C SER A 89 11.05 -8.18 -23.65
N ALA A 90 11.09 -7.38 -24.71
CA ALA A 90 10.00 -6.47 -25.06
C ALA A 90 8.74 -7.28 -25.43
N ILE A 91 7.95 -7.68 -24.42
CA ILE A 91 6.68 -8.35 -24.62
C ILE A 91 5.79 -7.34 -25.33
N PRO A 92 5.34 -7.61 -26.57
CA PRO A 92 4.45 -6.70 -27.26
C PRO A 92 3.22 -6.42 -26.39
N THR A 93 2.78 -5.17 -26.33
CA THR A 93 1.62 -4.77 -25.51
C THR A 93 0.37 -5.62 -25.81
N LYS A 94 0.23 -6.09 -27.07
CA LYS A 94 -0.82 -7.01 -27.49
C LYS A 94 -0.74 -8.34 -26.73
N THR A 95 0.45 -8.93 -26.63
CA THR A 95 0.69 -10.19 -25.91
C THR A 95 0.41 -10.03 -24.42
N PHE A 96 0.84 -8.91 -23.81
CA PHE A 96 0.51 -8.62 -22.41
C PHE A 96 -1.00 -8.48 -22.19
N ARG A 97 -1.71 -7.71 -23.03
CA ARG A 97 -3.17 -7.56 -22.92
C ARG A 97 -3.91 -8.88 -23.14
N GLN A 98 -3.46 -9.69 -24.10
CA GLN A 98 -3.99 -11.04 -24.32
C GLN A 98 -3.79 -11.91 -23.09
N ALA A 99 -2.58 -11.91 -22.51
CA ALA A 99 -2.27 -12.63 -21.29
C ALA A 99 -3.14 -12.19 -20.11
N CYS A 100 -3.34 -10.87 -19.92
CA CYS A 100 -4.26 -10.33 -18.92
C CYS A 100 -5.72 -10.73 -19.17
N ALA A 101 -6.17 -10.75 -20.42
CA ALA A 101 -7.53 -11.17 -20.78
C ALA A 101 -7.75 -12.67 -20.55
N THR A 102 -6.71 -13.48 -20.73
CA THR A 102 -6.74 -14.93 -20.45
C THR A 102 -6.38 -15.27 -19.00
N ALA A 103 -5.93 -14.30 -18.21
CA ALA A 103 -5.48 -14.54 -16.85
C ALA A 103 -6.67 -15.00 -16.01
N LEU A 104 -6.55 -16.19 -15.42
CA LEU A 104 -7.55 -16.73 -14.53
C LEU A 104 -7.57 -15.91 -13.25
N VAL A 105 -8.67 -15.17 -13.03
CA VAL A 105 -8.93 -14.51 -11.75
C VAL A 105 -9.03 -15.60 -10.68
N PRO A 106 -8.23 -15.51 -9.58
CA PRO A 106 -8.27 -16.45 -8.47
C PRO A 106 -9.69 -16.68 -7.95
N SER A 107 -10.01 -17.92 -7.60
CA SER A 107 -11.37 -18.32 -7.17
C SER A 107 -11.89 -17.48 -6.00
N HIS A 108 -11.06 -17.20 -5.00
CA HIS A 108 -11.43 -16.39 -3.84
C HIS A 108 -11.80 -14.94 -4.23
N LEU A 109 -11.13 -14.34 -5.22
CA LEU A 109 -11.48 -13.00 -5.70
C LEU A 109 -12.75 -13.00 -6.54
N ARG A 110 -12.99 -14.08 -7.29
CA ARG A 110 -14.22 -14.27 -8.07
C ARG A 110 -15.44 -14.49 -7.19
N ALA A 111 -15.26 -15.05 -6.00
CA ALA A 111 -16.32 -15.25 -5.02
C ALA A 111 -16.83 -13.92 -4.41
N ILE A 112 -16.04 -12.85 -4.49
CA ILE A 112 -16.45 -11.52 -4.00
C ILE A 112 -17.45 -10.90 -4.97
N ASN A 113 -18.60 -10.48 -4.45
CA ASN A 113 -19.67 -9.87 -5.24
C ASN A 113 -19.19 -8.59 -5.95
N GLY A 114 -19.53 -8.43 -7.24
CA GLY A 114 -19.21 -7.24 -8.01
C GLY A 114 -19.75 -5.92 -7.40
N HIS A 115 -20.88 -5.97 -6.69
CA HIS A 115 -21.38 -4.82 -5.93
C HIS A 115 -20.51 -4.47 -4.73
N ALA A 116 -19.99 -5.48 -4.02
CA ALA A 116 -19.05 -5.27 -2.91
C ALA A 116 -17.75 -4.63 -3.40
N TRP A 117 -17.24 -5.07 -4.56
CA TRP A 117 -16.12 -4.41 -5.22
C TRP A 117 -16.43 -2.95 -5.57
N LYS A 118 -17.56 -2.67 -6.24
CA LYS A 118 -17.97 -1.30 -6.57
C LYS A 118 -18.05 -0.41 -5.34
N SER A 119 -18.66 -0.91 -4.26
CA SER A 119 -18.76 -0.21 -2.98
C SER A 119 -17.38 0.09 -2.39
N PHE A 120 -16.48 -0.89 -2.37
CA PHE A 120 -15.10 -0.68 -1.91
C PHE A 120 -14.36 0.39 -2.73
N TRP A 121 -14.49 0.36 -4.07
CA TRP A 121 -13.83 1.34 -4.93
C TRP A 121 -14.43 2.74 -4.84
N SER A 122 -15.70 2.89 -4.45
CA SER A 122 -16.32 4.19 -4.20
C SER A 122 -15.93 4.83 -2.86
N LEU A 123 -15.32 4.09 -1.94
CA LEU A 123 -14.86 4.65 -0.67
C LEU A 123 -13.77 5.69 -0.90
N ALA A 124 -13.90 6.86 -0.28
CA ALA A 124 -12.91 7.93 -0.30
C ALA A 124 -11.69 7.60 0.59
N LEU A 125 -10.91 6.58 0.21
CA LEU A 125 -9.73 6.13 0.95
C LEU A 125 -8.45 6.78 0.43
N THR A 126 -7.49 6.97 1.32
CA THR A 126 -6.10 7.28 0.93
C THR A 126 -5.49 6.11 0.15
N MET A 127 -4.43 6.39 -0.61
CA MET A 127 -3.71 5.36 -1.35
C MET A 127 -3.20 4.23 -0.45
N VAL A 128 -2.70 4.56 0.75
CA VAL A 128 -2.17 3.55 1.69
C VAL A 128 -3.29 2.64 2.18
N GLN A 129 -4.40 3.21 2.66
CA GLN A 129 -5.56 2.45 3.14
C GLN A 129 -6.07 1.45 2.09
N ARG A 130 -6.25 1.93 0.85
CA ARG A 130 -6.74 1.11 -0.26
C ARG A 130 -5.73 0.02 -0.64
N ASN A 131 -4.44 0.36 -0.74
CA ASN A 131 -3.40 -0.59 -1.12
C ASN A 131 -3.24 -1.72 -0.11
N VAL A 132 -3.23 -1.41 1.19
CA VAL A 132 -3.08 -2.44 2.23
C VAL A 132 -4.21 -3.46 2.16
N LEU A 133 -5.46 -2.97 2.07
CA LEU A 133 -6.63 -3.85 1.98
C LEU A 133 -6.60 -4.69 0.70
N TYR A 134 -6.40 -4.06 -0.46
CA TYR A 134 -6.38 -4.76 -1.74
C TYR A 134 -5.27 -5.81 -1.82
N ARG A 135 -4.07 -5.50 -1.32
CA ARG A 135 -2.95 -6.44 -1.29
C ARG A 135 -3.20 -7.61 -0.35
N PHE A 136 -3.86 -7.38 0.79
CA PHE A 136 -4.27 -8.46 1.67
C PHE A 136 -5.29 -9.38 0.99
N ILE A 137 -6.36 -8.81 0.42
CA ILE A 137 -7.43 -9.57 -0.27
C ILE A 137 -6.86 -10.38 -1.45
N SER A 138 -5.95 -9.79 -2.23
CA SER A 138 -5.31 -10.43 -3.39
C SER A 138 -4.14 -11.35 -3.06
N ASN A 139 -3.84 -11.58 -1.77
CA ASN A 139 -2.70 -12.37 -1.31
C ASN A 139 -1.33 -11.88 -1.85
N SER A 140 -1.22 -10.58 -2.11
CA SER A 140 0.00 -9.92 -2.62
C SER A 140 0.69 -9.02 -1.59
N ILE A 141 0.27 -9.09 -0.32
CA ILE A 141 0.87 -8.31 0.75
C ILE A 141 2.25 -8.87 1.14
N PRO A 142 3.32 -8.05 1.14
CA PRO A 142 4.65 -8.52 1.51
C PRO A 142 4.72 -8.80 3.01
N HIS A 143 5.06 -10.03 3.37
CA HIS A 143 5.22 -10.51 4.74
C HIS A 143 6.49 -11.37 4.84
N LYS A 144 7.05 -11.54 6.04
CA LYS A 144 8.36 -12.18 6.22
C LYS A 144 8.41 -13.61 5.67
N SER A 145 7.35 -14.42 5.77
CA SER A 145 7.36 -15.77 5.19
C SER A 145 7.50 -15.76 3.66
N LEU A 146 6.85 -14.81 2.97
CA LEU A 146 7.00 -14.65 1.53
C LEU A 146 8.42 -14.23 1.19
N LEU A 147 8.99 -13.28 1.95
CA LEU A 147 10.35 -12.80 1.75
C LEU A 147 11.38 -13.91 1.99
N HIS A 148 11.24 -14.70 3.05
CA HIS A 148 12.08 -15.86 3.33
C HIS A 148 12.04 -16.89 2.20
N ARG A 149 10.85 -17.12 1.63
CA ARG A 149 10.68 -18.06 0.51
C ARG A 149 11.30 -17.56 -0.80
N VAL A 150 11.23 -16.27 -1.09
CA VAL A 150 11.68 -15.69 -2.38
C VAL A 150 13.15 -15.26 -2.32
N PHE A 151 13.61 -14.76 -1.16
CA PHE A 151 14.95 -14.21 -0.93
C PHE A 151 15.57 -14.83 0.31
N THR A 152 15.76 -16.16 0.32
CA THR A 152 16.22 -16.91 1.50
C THR A 152 17.55 -16.40 2.05
N ASP A 153 18.48 -16.00 1.19
CA ASP A 153 19.80 -15.49 1.59
C ASP A 153 19.70 -14.15 2.35
N LEU A 154 18.78 -13.27 1.94
CA LEU A 154 18.57 -11.96 2.58
C LEU A 154 17.63 -12.05 3.79
N HIS A 155 16.74 -13.05 3.79
CA HIS A 155 15.75 -13.27 4.84
C HIS A 155 15.87 -14.70 5.37
N PRO A 156 16.84 -15.01 6.24
CA PRO A 156 17.13 -16.38 6.67
C PRO A 156 16.03 -17.02 7.54
N SER A 157 15.10 -16.22 8.06
CA SER A 157 14.01 -16.70 8.92
C SER A 157 12.65 -16.15 8.48
N PRO A 158 11.58 -16.97 8.52
CA PRO A 158 10.21 -16.55 8.25
C PRO A 158 9.49 -16.01 9.49
N LEU A 159 10.15 -15.95 10.66
CA LEU A 159 9.55 -15.49 11.91
C LEU A 159 9.18 -14.00 11.87
N CYS A 160 8.08 -13.66 12.54
CA CYS A 160 7.60 -12.29 12.64
C CYS A 160 8.65 -11.36 13.25
N THR A 161 8.87 -10.22 12.59
CA THR A 161 9.85 -9.21 13.03
C THR A 161 9.46 -8.54 14.35
N ILE A 162 8.19 -8.61 14.74
CA ILE A 162 7.67 -7.94 15.93
C ILE A 162 7.63 -8.87 17.13
N CYS A 163 7.06 -10.07 17.00
CA CYS A 163 6.94 -10.99 18.13
C CYS A 163 8.05 -12.02 18.20
N SER A 164 8.75 -12.32 17.09
CA SER A 164 9.78 -13.35 16.98
C SER A 164 9.37 -14.76 17.41
N ILE A 165 8.07 -15.03 17.62
CA ILE A 165 7.56 -16.31 18.13
C ILE A 165 6.98 -17.17 17.01
N SER A 166 6.22 -16.57 16.10
CA SER A 166 5.49 -17.30 15.07
C SER A 166 5.93 -16.91 13.67
N THR A 167 5.81 -17.86 12.74
CA THR A 167 5.95 -17.63 11.30
C THR A 167 4.98 -16.55 10.83
N GLU A 168 5.50 -15.52 10.16
CA GLU A 168 4.70 -14.37 9.75
C GLU A 168 4.01 -14.63 8.41
N THR A 169 2.79 -15.16 8.47
CA THR A 169 1.87 -15.22 7.32
C THR A 169 1.19 -13.87 7.10
N SER A 170 0.47 -13.69 5.99
CA SER A 170 -0.33 -12.47 5.74
C SER A 170 -1.34 -12.17 6.87
N VAL A 171 -1.94 -13.22 7.45
CA VAL A 171 -2.88 -13.10 8.57
C VAL A 171 -2.14 -12.75 9.87
N HIS A 172 -1.00 -13.40 10.16
CA HIS A 172 -0.21 -13.04 11.34
C HIS A 172 0.32 -11.60 11.25
N PHE A 173 0.79 -11.22 10.06
CA PHE A 173 1.33 -9.90 9.72
C PHE A 173 0.36 -8.74 10.03
N LEU A 174 -0.95 -8.92 9.83
CA LEU A 174 -1.94 -7.86 10.09
C LEU A 174 -2.78 -8.07 11.35
N PHE A 175 -2.97 -9.31 11.82
CA PHE A 175 -4.00 -9.63 12.81
C PHE A 175 -3.45 -10.38 14.03
N HIS A 176 -2.89 -11.58 13.83
CA HIS A 176 -2.65 -12.51 14.93
C HIS A 176 -1.34 -12.30 15.69
N CYS A 177 -0.42 -11.48 15.19
CA CYS A 177 0.76 -11.09 15.96
C CYS A 177 0.33 -10.46 17.31
N PRO A 178 0.83 -10.91 18.48
CA PRO A 178 0.29 -10.51 19.77
C PRO A 178 0.16 -8.99 19.97
N PRO A 179 1.17 -8.15 19.65
CA PRO A 179 1.02 -6.69 19.75
C PRO A 179 -0.04 -6.12 18.80
N LYS A 180 -0.24 -6.71 17.61
CA LYS A 180 -1.28 -6.31 16.66
C LYS A 180 -2.67 -6.73 17.12
N ALA A 181 -2.78 -7.93 17.68
CA ALA A 181 -4.01 -8.42 18.28
C ALA A 181 -4.44 -7.55 19.46
N THR A 182 -3.50 -6.99 20.23
CA THR A 182 -3.81 -6.00 21.27
C THR A 182 -4.44 -4.74 20.69
N VAL A 183 -3.89 -4.20 19.59
CA VAL A 183 -4.49 -3.06 18.88
C VAL A 183 -5.91 -3.40 18.41
N TRP A 184 -6.09 -4.55 17.75
CA TRP A 184 -7.41 -4.98 17.30
C TRP A 184 -8.43 -5.10 18.43
N ARG A 185 -8.07 -5.73 19.55
CA ARG A 185 -8.96 -5.87 20.70
C ARG A 185 -9.37 -4.51 21.27
N ALA A 186 -8.42 -3.56 21.38
CA ALA A 186 -8.72 -2.22 21.85
C ALA A 186 -9.70 -1.49 20.91
N ILE A 187 -9.47 -1.55 19.59
CA ILE A 187 -10.34 -0.92 18.60
C ILE A 187 -11.72 -1.59 18.55
N ILE A 188 -11.79 -2.91 18.65
CA ILE A 188 -13.07 -3.64 18.72
C ILE A 188 -13.88 -3.14 19.92
N PHE A 189 -13.24 -3.08 21.09
CA PHE A 189 -13.91 -2.66 22.32
C PHE A 189 -14.35 -1.19 22.28
N GLU A 190 -13.56 -0.32 21.66
CA GLU A 190 -13.81 1.12 21.62
C GLU A 190 -14.77 1.56 20.52
N PHE A 191 -14.75 0.92 19.35
CA PHE A 191 -15.48 1.41 18.18
C PHE A 191 -16.48 0.42 17.62
N LEU A 192 -16.29 -0.89 17.80
CA LEU A 192 -17.15 -1.92 17.23
C LEU A 192 -18.03 -2.54 18.31
N TRP A 193 -18.80 -3.56 17.92
CA TRP A 193 -19.56 -4.35 18.88
C TRP A 193 -18.64 -5.30 19.66
N PRO A 194 -18.71 -5.40 21.00
CA PRO A 194 -17.76 -6.17 21.80
C PRO A 194 -17.67 -7.67 21.47
N THR A 195 -18.69 -8.24 20.83
CA THR A 195 -18.67 -9.67 20.43
C THR A 195 -17.98 -9.91 19.09
N VAL A 196 -17.57 -8.85 18.37
CA VAL A 196 -16.83 -8.98 17.11
C VAL A 196 -15.46 -9.59 17.41
N SER A 197 -15.13 -10.70 16.75
CA SER A 197 -13.83 -11.31 16.82
C SER A 197 -12.90 -10.81 15.71
N ILE A 198 -11.59 -11.04 15.88
CA ILE A 198 -10.61 -10.81 14.80
C ILE A 198 -10.95 -11.66 13.57
N GLN A 199 -11.52 -12.86 13.75
CA GLN A 199 -11.92 -13.73 12.65
C GLN A 199 -13.10 -13.14 11.85
N ASP A 200 -14.04 -12.48 12.52
CA ASP A 200 -15.14 -11.78 11.84
C ASP A 200 -14.62 -10.63 10.97
N ILE A 201 -13.62 -9.90 11.48
CA ILE A 201 -12.95 -8.82 10.73
C ILE A 201 -12.23 -9.38 9.50
N ILE A 202 -11.45 -10.46 9.66
CA ILE A 202 -10.77 -11.12 8.54
C ILE A 202 -11.80 -11.55 7.49
N THR A 203 -12.87 -12.21 7.92
CA THR A 203 -13.95 -12.67 7.04
C THR A 203 -14.56 -11.50 6.27
N ALA A 204 -14.96 -10.43 6.97
CA ALA A 204 -15.55 -9.23 6.38
C ALA A 204 -14.64 -8.56 5.34
N ILE A 205 -13.33 -8.49 5.61
CA ILE A 205 -12.35 -7.94 4.66
C ILE A 205 -12.24 -8.84 3.42
N THR A 206 -12.10 -10.16 3.62
CA THR A 206 -11.89 -11.10 2.51
C THR A 206 -13.12 -11.27 1.62
N SER A 207 -14.33 -11.05 2.14
CA SER A 207 -15.58 -11.05 1.38
C SER A 207 -16.00 -9.66 0.89
N LEU A 208 -15.37 -8.60 1.38
CA LEU A 208 -15.85 -7.21 1.30
C LEU A 208 -17.30 -7.04 1.78
N ASP A 209 -17.75 -7.90 2.69
CA ASP A 209 -19.07 -7.86 3.30
C ASP A 209 -18.96 -7.58 4.81
N PHE A 210 -19.37 -6.39 5.20
CA PHE A 210 -19.28 -5.89 6.57
C PHE A 210 -20.61 -6.01 7.32
N HIS A 211 -21.62 -6.71 6.80
CA HIS A 211 -22.94 -6.79 7.41
C HIS A 211 -22.89 -7.29 8.86
N ASN A 212 -22.07 -8.31 9.12
CA ASN A 212 -21.93 -8.93 10.45
C ASN A 212 -21.17 -8.05 11.44
N ILE A 213 -20.46 -7.01 10.96
CA ILE A 213 -19.72 -6.07 11.80
C ILE A 213 -20.17 -4.63 11.59
N LYS A 214 -21.40 -4.42 11.13
CA LYS A 214 -21.92 -3.10 10.72
C LYS A 214 -22.04 -2.09 11.85
N TYR A 215 -22.14 -2.55 13.09
CA TYR A 215 -22.34 -1.69 14.25
C TYR A 215 -21.05 -0.94 14.59
N CYS A 216 -21.15 0.38 14.71
CA CYS A 216 -20.12 1.24 15.26
C CYS A 216 -20.69 2.03 16.45
N GLN A 217 -19.90 2.17 17.52
CA GLN A 217 -20.27 2.95 18.70
C GLN A 217 -20.38 4.46 18.40
N ARG A 218 -19.69 4.92 17.35
CA ARG A 218 -19.80 6.29 16.83
C ARG A 218 -20.66 6.28 15.58
N SER A 219 -21.75 7.04 15.58
CA SER A 219 -22.69 7.07 14.45
C SER A 219 -22.13 7.83 13.24
N GLU A 220 -21.13 8.67 13.45
CA GLU A 220 -20.52 9.54 12.43
C GLU A 220 -19.52 8.81 11.53
N VAL A 221 -19.13 7.57 11.88
CA VAL A 221 -18.16 6.78 11.12
C VAL A 221 -18.63 5.33 11.01
N SER A 222 -18.51 4.76 9.82
CA SER A 222 -18.93 3.38 9.60
C SER A 222 -17.85 2.38 10.05
N ALA A 223 -18.28 1.22 10.53
CA ALA A 223 -17.38 0.14 10.94
C ALA A 223 -16.34 -0.29 9.86
N PRO A 224 -16.68 -0.36 8.55
CA PRO A 224 -15.68 -0.62 7.50
C PRO A 224 -14.52 0.38 7.52
N ILE A 225 -14.81 1.66 7.75
CA ILE A 225 -13.78 2.72 7.80
C ILE A 225 -12.88 2.51 9.02
N ILE A 226 -13.43 2.19 10.19
CA ILE A 226 -12.65 1.86 11.40
C ILE A 226 -11.67 0.70 11.12
N VAL A 227 -12.16 -0.37 10.48
CA VAL A 227 -11.33 -1.53 10.12
C VAL A 227 -10.20 -1.13 9.16
N ILE A 228 -10.52 -0.34 8.13
CA ILE A 228 -9.54 0.11 7.12
C ILE A 228 -8.48 1.03 7.72
N LEU A 229 -8.88 1.97 8.58
CA LEU A 229 -7.95 2.86 9.30
C LEU A 229 -7.02 2.07 10.22
N THR A 230 -7.56 1.06 10.90
CA THR A 230 -6.78 0.19 11.80
C THR A 230 -5.73 -0.61 11.03
N LEU A 231 -6.11 -1.22 9.91
CA LEU A 231 -5.18 -1.92 9.02
C LEU A 231 -4.05 -1.02 8.52
N ALA A 232 -4.38 0.18 8.05
CA ALA A 232 -3.40 1.13 7.55
C ALA A 232 -2.40 1.54 8.64
N ASN A 233 -2.88 1.77 9.87
CA ASN A 233 -2.04 2.12 11.00
C ASN A 233 -1.13 0.96 11.44
N ILE A 234 -1.65 -0.27 11.51
CA ILE A 234 -0.85 -1.47 11.83
C ILE A 234 0.22 -1.70 10.76
N TRP A 235 -0.13 -1.55 9.48
CA TRP A 235 0.80 -1.70 8.36
C TRP A 235 1.91 -0.64 8.41
N ARG A 236 1.56 0.64 8.61
CA ARG A 236 2.53 1.73 8.74
C ARG A 236 3.48 1.49 9.90
N ALA A 237 2.95 1.14 11.07
CA ALA A 237 3.76 0.87 12.26
C ALA A 237 4.69 -0.34 12.05
N HIS A 238 4.20 -1.41 11.42
CA HIS A 238 5.07 -2.55 11.08
C HIS A 238 6.26 -2.11 10.23
N PHE A 239 6.02 -1.37 9.15
CA PHE A 239 7.11 -0.98 8.25
C PHE A 239 8.05 0.06 8.84
N ARG A 240 7.57 0.92 9.75
CA ARG A 240 8.46 1.76 10.57
C ARG A 240 9.36 0.93 11.48
N THR A 241 8.87 -0.19 12.02
CA THR A 241 9.73 -1.13 12.77
C THR A 241 10.78 -1.78 11.88
N VAL A 242 10.42 -2.15 10.66
CA VAL A 242 11.34 -2.84 9.73
C VAL A 242 12.38 -1.89 9.14
N PHE A 243 11.99 -0.71 8.70
CA PHE A 243 12.87 0.21 7.97
C PHE A 243 13.47 1.31 8.84
N ASP A 244 12.72 1.80 9.82
CA ASP A 244 13.13 2.95 10.65
C ASP A 244 13.53 2.51 12.07
N ALA A 245 13.61 1.20 12.33
CA ALA A 245 13.88 0.60 13.64
C ALA A 245 12.98 1.14 14.78
N THR A 246 11.80 1.66 14.45
CA THR A 246 10.87 2.23 15.43
C THR A 246 10.10 1.13 16.14
N PRO A 247 10.08 1.07 17.48
CA PRO A 247 9.35 0.05 18.22
C PRO A 247 7.86 -0.02 17.86
N PHE A 248 7.31 -1.23 17.80
CA PHE A 248 5.87 -1.43 17.58
C PHE A 248 5.09 -1.20 18.89
N GLU A 249 4.66 0.03 19.13
CA GLU A 249 3.96 0.41 20.36
C GLU A 249 2.44 0.46 20.17
N ALA A 250 1.72 -0.50 20.76
CA ALA A 250 0.26 -0.61 20.59
C ALA A 250 -0.51 0.65 21.01
N GLN A 251 -0.12 1.31 22.11
CA GLN A 251 -0.81 2.51 22.61
C GLN A 251 -0.67 3.69 21.65
N THR A 252 0.53 3.91 21.13
CA THR A 252 0.81 4.94 20.12
C THR A 252 -0.01 4.70 18.84
N ILE A 253 -0.13 3.44 18.42
CA ILE A 253 -0.93 3.06 17.26
C ILE A 253 -2.43 3.30 17.51
N ILE A 254 -2.95 2.94 18.68
CA ILE A 254 -4.35 3.19 19.07
C ILE A 254 -4.64 4.69 19.08
N ALA A 255 -3.75 5.51 19.63
CA ALA A 255 -3.88 6.97 19.61
C ALA A 255 -3.92 7.55 18.18
N ASN A 256 -3.06 7.05 17.29
CA ASN A 256 -3.06 7.44 15.88
C ASN A 256 -4.36 7.04 15.16
N ILE A 257 -4.91 5.85 15.47
CA ILE A 257 -6.20 5.42 14.91
C ILE A 257 -7.32 6.37 15.37
N ARG A 258 -7.38 6.70 16.67
CA ARG A 258 -8.36 7.67 17.20
C ARG A 258 -8.26 9.02 16.49
N ALA A 259 -7.05 9.53 16.30
CA ALA A 259 -6.82 10.78 15.60
C ALA A 259 -7.25 10.73 14.12
N ASP A 260 -6.95 9.62 13.42
CA ASP A 260 -7.40 9.41 12.03
C ASP A 260 -8.93 9.28 11.93
N VAL A 261 -9.60 8.68 12.92
CA VAL A 261 -11.07 8.60 13.00
C VAL A 261 -11.68 9.99 13.16
N ILE A 262 -11.17 10.80 14.09
CA ILE A 262 -11.65 12.18 14.29
C ILE A 262 -11.45 13.00 13.02
N ARG A 263 -10.26 12.90 12.40
CA ARG A 263 -9.98 13.59 11.13
C ARG A 263 -10.99 13.20 10.05
N ARG A 264 -11.29 11.90 9.95
CA ARG A 264 -12.25 11.39 8.96
C ARG A 264 -13.66 11.94 9.17
N ILE A 265 -14.12 11.98 10.42
CA ILE A 265 -15.44 12.54 10.76
C ILE A 265 -15.51 14.01 10.34
N ASN A 266 -14.46 14.79 10.64
CA ASN A 266 -14.41 16.20 10.27
C ASN A 266 -14.42 16.41 8.74
N GLU A 267 -13.68 15.58 7.99
CA GLU A 267 -13.67 15.62 6.51
C GLU A 267 -15.06 15.31 5.92
N ASP A 268 -15.73 14.27 6.40
CA ASP A 268 -17.05 13.87 5.89
C ASP A 268 -18.15 14.91 6.24
N GLN A 269 -18.04 15.61 7.37
CA GLN A 269 -18.94 16.70 7.74
C GLN A 269 -18.81 17.90 6.78
N VAL A 270 -17.60 18.27 6.38
CA VAL A 270 -17.37 19.33 5.40
C VAL A 270 -18.00 18.96 4.06
N HIS A 271 -17.83 17.72 3.60
CA HIS A 271 -18.43 17.27 2.33
C HIS A 271 -19.97 17.18 2.36
N SER A 272 -20.59 17.06 3.53
CA SER A 272 -22.05 17.01 3.67
C SER A 272 -22.71 18.40 3.68
N THR A 273 -21.92 19.48 3.75
CA THR A 273 -22.39 20.87 3.80
C THR A 273 -22.23 21.64 2.48
N ILE A 274 -21.69 20.98 1.46
CA ILE A 274 -21.50 21.48 0.08
C ILE A 274 -22.51 20.76 -0.84
#